data_AF-A0A224X383-F1
#
_entry.id   AF-A0A224X383-F1
#
_cell.length_a   1.000
_cell.length_b   1.000
_cell.length_c   1.000
_cell.angle_alpha   90.00
_cell.angle_beta   90.00
_cell.angle_gamma   90.00
#
_symmetry.space_group_name_H-M   'P 1'
#
loop_
_entity.id
_entity.type
_entity.pdbx_description
1 polymer ?
#
loop_
_entity_poly.entity_id
_entity_poly.type
_entity_poly.pdbx_seq_one_letter_code
_entity_poly.pdbx_strand_id
1 'polypeptide(L)'
;MVDERSAIITIGDEQFELILTTKATKQIAKRYGGLENLGEKLMKSENFEMALDEIIWLITILANQSVLIHNLKNKDQPKELLTVDYVELLTSPLDLATYKSAITEAMFKGTNRNIESVDTGKNKMGV
;
A
#
# COMPACT_ATOMS: atom_id res chain seq x y z
N MET A 1 12.67 -3.03 11.93
CA MET A 1 11.69 -1.93 12.09
C MET A 1 11.27 -1.45 10.71
N VAL A 2 10.25 -2.11 10.14
CA VAL A 2 9.45 -1.67 8.97
C VAL A 2 8.06 -1.17 9.44
N ASP A 3 7.85 -1.21 10.76
CA ASP A 3 6.60 -0.99 11.47
C ASP A 3 5.98 0.39 11.21
N GLU A 4 6.81 1.43 11.10
CA GLU A 4 6.32 2.80 10.89
C GLU A 4 5.82 3.08 9.47
N ARG A 5 6.09 2.19 8.51
CA ARG A 5 5.80 2.42 7.08
C ARG A 5 4.72 1.52 6.49
N SER A 6 4.08 0.69 7.31
CA SER A 6 3.15 -0.33 6.86
C SER A 6 1.82 -0.28 7.61
N ALA A 7 0.79 -0.88 7.03
CA ALA A 7 -0.43 -1.27 7.72
C ALA A 7 -0.53 -2.79 7.70
N ILE A 8 -1.08 -3.40 8.74
CA ILE A 8 -1.24 -4.86 8.81
C ILE A 8 -2.68 -5.21 8.50
N ILE A 9 -2.86 -6.22 7.66
CA ILE A 9 -4.16 -6.83 7.39
C ILE A 9 -4.05 -8.34 7.58
N THR A 10 -5.21 -8.98 7.72
CA THR A 10 -5.34 -10.43 7.66
C THR A 10 -6.09 -10.81 6.39
N ILE A 11 -5.60 -11.81 5.66
CA ILE A 11 -6.26 -12.42 4.49
C ILE A 11 -6.31 -13.92 4.75
N GLY A 12 -7.51 -14.51 4.82
CA GLY A 12 -7.68 -15.86 5.37
C GLY A 12 -7.16 -15.94 6.81
N ASP A 13 -6.19 -16.84 7.06
CA ASP A 13 -5.55 -17.02 8.37
C ASP A 13 -4.14 -16.41 8.46
N GLU A 14 -3.73 -15.64 7.44
CA GLU A 14 -2.37 -15.10 7.33
C GLU A 14 -2.34 -13.57 7.43
N GLN A 15 -1.31 -13.05 8.12
CA GLN A 15 -1.07 -11.61 8.24
C GLN A 15 -0.13 -11.11 7.14
N PHE A 16 -0.49 -9.97 6.54
CA PHE A 16 0.30 -9.31 5.51
C PHE A 16 0.55 -7.85 5.87
N GLU A 17 1.77 -7.39 5.61
CA GLU A 17 2.13 -5.97 5.64
C GLU A 17 1.82 -5.33 4.30
N LEU A 18 0.97 -4.30 4.33
CA LEU A 18 0.73 -3.39 3.22
C LEU A 18 1.81 -2.32 3.20
N ILE A 19 2.61 -2.30 2.13
CA ILE A 19 3.74 -1.38 2.00
C ILE A 19 3.65 -0.64 0.67
N LEU A 20 3.62 0.70 0.72
CA LEU A 20 3.76 1.52 -0.48
C LEU A 20 5.25 1.70 -0.82
N THR A 21 5.79 0.78 -1.63
CA THR A 21 7.13 0.91 -2.21
C THR A 21 7.11 1.75 -3.48
N THR A 22 8.26 2.24 -3.94
CA THR A 22 8.38 2.90 -5.26
C THR A 22 7.87 2.02 -6.41
N LYS A 23 8.00 0.69 -6.30
CA LYS A 23 7.46 -0.25 -7.29
C LYS A 23 5.93 -0.30 -7.27
N ALA A 24 5.30 -0.28 -6.09
CA ALA A 24 3.85 -0.16 -5.96
C ALA A 24 3.36 1.21 -6.45
N THR A 25 4.03 2.31 -6.03
CA THR A 25 3.69 3.68 -6.45
C THR A 25 3.63 3.81 -7.98
N LYS A 26 4.62 3.28 -8.70
CA LYS A 26 4.63 3.30 -10.17
C LYS A 26 3.45 2.55 -10.78
N GLN A 27 3.09 1.40 -10.22
CA GLN A 27 1.98 0.58 -10.73
C GLN A 27 0.63 1.27 -10.50
N ILE A 28 0.43 1.81 -9.29
CA ILE A 28 -0.77 2.55 -8.92
C ILE A 28 -0.87 3.81 -9.79
N ALA A 29 0.18 4.62 -9.88
CA ALA A 29 0.16 5.82 -10.71
C ALA A 29 -0.14 5.53 -12.18
N LYS A 30 0.39 4.43 -12.74
CA LYS A 30 0.09 4.01 -14.13
C LYS A 30 -1.40 3.69 -14.33
N ARG A 31 -2.04 3.04 -13.35
CA ARG A 31 -3.47 2.67 -13.43
C ARG A 31 -4.41 3.85 -13.19
N TYR A 32 -4.05 4.74 -12.27
CA TYR A 32 -4.90 5.84 -11.82
C TYR A 32 -4.58 7.19 -12.48
N GLY A 33 -3.54 7.27 -13.31
CA GLY A 33 -3.08 8.52 -13.95
C GLY A 33 -2.34 9.45 -12.99
N GLY A 34 -1.82 8.94 -11.88
CA GLY A 34 -1.29 9.69 -10.75
C GLY A 34 -1.65 9.03 -9.43
N LEU A 35 -0.83 9.22 -8.39
CA LEU A 35 -1.13 8.70 -7.05
C LEU A 35 -2.21 9.54 -6.37
N GLU A 36 -2.18 10.84 -6.64
CA GLU A 36 -3.13 11.86 -6.20
C GLU A 36 -4.58 11.56 -6.63
N ASN A 37 -4.76 10.87 -7.76
CA ASN A 37 -6.08 10.50 -8.29
C ASN A 37 -6.69 9.27 -7.59
N LEU A 38 -5.91 8.55 -6.77
CA LEU A 38 -6.37 7.34 -6.09
C LEU A 38 -7.47 7.66 -5.07
N GLY A 39 -7.27 8.67 -4.23
CA GLY A 39 -8.20 9.03 -3.16
C GLY A 39 -9.58 9.41 -3.70
N GLU A 40 -9.61 10.17 -4.80
CA GLU A 40 -10.86 10.53 -5.47
C GLU A 40 -11.58 9.29 -6.03
N LYS A 41 -10.85 8.40 -6.74
CA LYS A 41 -11.43 7.19 -7.33
C LYS A 41 -11.96 6.20 -6.29
N LEU A 42 -11.28 6.06 -5.15
CA LEU A 42 -11.73 5.23 -4.03
C LEU A 42 -12.95 5.80 -3.27
N MET A 43 -13.22 7.10 -3.40
CA MET A 43 -14.34 7.77 -2.74
C MET A 43 -15.56 7.96 -3.64
N LYS A 44 -15.35 8.04 -4.97
CA LYS A 44 -16.40 8.35 -5.96
C LYS A 44 -16.94 7.16 -6.73
N SER A 45 -16.55 5.91 -6.42
CA SER A 45 -17.09 4.75 -7.15
C SER A 45 -18.59 4.57 -6.84
N GLU A 46 -19.43 4.98 -7.77
CA GLU A 46 -20.90 4.81 -7.74
C GLU A 46 -21.30 3.35 -8.03
N ASN A 47 -20.42 2.58 -8.66
CA ASN A 47 -20.58 1.14 -8.85
C ASN A 47 -19.81 0.38 -7.76
N PHE A 48 -20.56 -0.33 -6.92
CA PHE A 48 -20.02 -1.13 -5.83
C PHE A 48 -19.05 -2.22 -6.32
N GLU A 49 -19.38 -2.95 -7.39
CA GLU A 49 -18.56 -4.04 -7.94
C GLU A 49 -17.19 -3.52 -8.40
N MET A 50 -17.16 -2.42 -9.14
CA MET A 50 -15.89 -1.79 -9.54
C MET A 50 -15.08 -1.29 -8.33
N ALA A 51 -15.74 -0.84 -7.26
CA ALA A 51 -15.05 -0.45 -6.03
C ALA A 51 -14.39 -1.65 -5.35
N LEU A 52 -15.03 -2.83 -5.38
CA LEU A 52 -14.48 -4.07 -4.86
C LEU A 52 -13.22 -4.47 -5.61
N ASP A 53 -13.30 -4.53 -6.94
CA ASP A 53 -12.17 -4.91 -7.79
C ASP A 53 -10.94 -4.04 -7.53
N GLU A 54 -11.15 -2.73 -7.39
CA GLU A 54 -10.06 -1.79 -7.12
C GLU A 54 -9.47 -1.97 -5.71
N ILE A 55 -10.30 -2.25 -4.68
CA ILE A 55 -9.82 -2.55 -3.33
C ILE A 55 -8.99 -3.84 -3.33
N ILE A 56 -9.52 -4.92 -3.91
CA ILE A 56 -8.83 -6.22 -4.00
C ILE A 56 -7.51 -6.07 -4.75
N TRP A 57 -7.51 -5.34 -5.86
CA TRP A 57 -6.29 -5.07 -6.63
C TRP A 57 -5.26 -4.30 -5.81
N LEU A 58 -5.66 -3.22 -5.11
CA LEU A 58 -4.75 -2.43 -4.28
C LEU A 58 -4.16 -3.24 -3.13
N ILE A 59 -4.98 -4.04 -2.44
CA ILE A 59 -4.51 -4.94 -1.38
C ILE A 59 -3.49 -5.91 -1.93
N THR A 60 -3.80 -6.55 -3.06
CA THR A 60 -2.89 -7.50 -3.72
C THR A 60 -1.55 -6.84 -4.05
N ILE A 61 -1.55 -5.62 -4.60
CA ILE A 61 -0.32 -4.91 -4.95
C ILE A 61 0.50 -4.53 -3.70
N LEU A 62 -0.14 -3.98 -2.68
CA LEU A 62 0.52 -3.48 -1.47
C LEU A 62 1.04 -4.63 -0.60
N ALA A 63 0.23 -5.67 -0.39
CA ALA A 63 0.62 -6.85 0.39
C ALA A 63 1.78 -7.60 -0.26
N ASN A 64 1.76 -7.76 -1.59
CA ASN A 64 2.86 -8.40 -2.32
C ASN A 64 4.19 -7.64 -2.19
N GLN A 65 4.21 -6.37 -1.81
CA GLN A 65 5.47 -5.67 -1.62
C GLN A 65 6.28 -6.25 -0.45
N SER A 66 5.62 -6.64 0.64
CA SER A 66 6.30 -7.28 1.78
C SER A 66 6.87 -8.64 1.38
N VAL A 67 6.11 -9.44 0.62
CA VAL A 67 6.54 -10.72 0.06
C VAL A 67 7.73 -10.55 -0.89
N LEU A 68 7.68 -9.57 -1.80
CA LEU A 68 8.77 -9.27 -2.72
C LEU A 68 10.04 -8.83 -1.98
N ILE A 69 9.90 -8.03 -0.91
CA ILE A 69 11.03 -7.62 -0.06
C ILE A 69 11.63 -8.84 0.65
N HIS A 70 10.80 -9.74 1.18
CA HIS A 70 11.25 -11.01 1.77
C HIS A 70 12.02 -11.84 0.75
N ASN A 71 11.45 -12.07 -0.43
CA ASN A 71 12.05 -12.89 -1.49
C ASN A 71 13.37 -12.31 -2.01
N LEU A 72 13.51 -10.98 -2.03
CA LEU A 72 14.76 -10.33 -2.40
C LEU A 72 15.89 -10.63 -1.40
N LYS A 73 15.56 -10.73 -0.11
CA LYS A 73 16.52 -10.96 0.99
C LYS A 73 16.76 -12.44 1.28
N ASN A 74 15.78 -13.30 1.02
CA ASN A 74 15.79 -14.74 1.33
C ASN A 74 15.57 -15.55 0.06
N LYS A 75 16.60 -15.62 -0.80
CA LYS A 75 16.50 -16.23 -2.13
C LYS A 75 16.34 -17.75 -2.10
N ASP A 76 16.75 -18.38 -1.01
CA ASP A 76 16.69 -19.81 -0.75
C ASP A 76 15.30 -20.27 -0.27
N GLN A 77 14.50 -19.36 0.27
CA GLN A 77 13.17 -19.64 0.83
C GLN A 77 12.15 -18.59 0.35
N PRO A 78 11.87 -18.55 -0.96
CA PRO A 78 10.89 -17.62 -1.51
C PRO A 78 9.48 -17.98 -1.04
N LYS A 79 8.69 -16.96 -0.78
CA LYS A 79 7.24 -17.03 -0.55
C LYS A 79 6.49 -16.79 -1.85
N GLU A 80 5.33 -17.41 -2.00
CA GLU A 80 4.46 -17.19 -3.15
C GLU A 80 3.81 -15.80 -3.10
N LEU A 81 3.60 -15.21 -4.28
CA LEU A 81 2.90 -13.95 -4.40
C LEU A 81 1.39 -14.18 -4.36
N LEU A 82 0.68 -13.27 -3.70
CA LEU A 82 -0.76 -13.23 -3.69
C LEU A 82 -1.28 -12.93 -5.10
N THR A 83 -2.33 -13.64 -5.51
CA THR A 83 -3.11 -13.35 -6.71
C THR A 83 -4.38 -12.59 -6.33
N VAL A 84 -4.97 -11.88 -7.29
CA VAL A 84 -6.27 -11.22 -7.08
C VAL A 84 -7.33 -12.25 -6.65
N ASP A 85 -7.40 -13.39 -7.34
CA ASP A 85 -8.31 -14.50 -7.05
C ASP A 85 -8.13 -15.04 -5.62
N TYR A 86 -6.89 -15.20 -5.14
CA TYR A 86 -6.61 -15.63 -3.77
C TYR A 86 -7.16 -14.63 -2.74
N VAL A 87 -6.93 -13.33 -2.96
CA VAL A 87 -7.42 -12.28 -2.06
C VAL A 87 -8.94 -12.20 -2.11
N GLU A 88 -9.54 -12.31 -3.30
CA GLU A 88 -11.00 -12.27 -3.45
C GLU A 88 -11.68 -13.47 -2.76
N LEU A 89 -11.16 -14.68 -2.91
CA LEU A 89 -11.72 -15.89 -2.31
C LEU A 89 -11.59 -15.94 -0.79
N LEU A 90 -10.56 -15.31 -0.22
CA LEU A 90 -10.25 -15.39 1.21
C LEU A 90 -10.61 -14.12 1.99
N THR A 91 -11.45 -13.26 1.40
CA THR A 91 -11.93 -12.04 2.04
C THR A 91 -13.45 -11.99 2.00
N SER A 92 -14.05 -11.31 2.97
CA SER A 92 -15.48 -11.10 3.03
C SER A 92 -15.84 -9.62 2.80
N PRO A 93 -17.09 -9.32 2.45
CA PRO A 93 -17.54 -7.94 2.32
C PRO A 93 -17.28 -7.06 3.56
N LEU A 94 -17.23 -7.66 4.75
CA LEU A 94 -16.95 -6.95 6.01
C LEU A 94 -15.48 -6.49 6.08
N ASP A 95 -14.55 -7.31 5.59
CA ASP A 95 -13.11 -7.03 5.65
C ASP A 95 -12.73 -5.82 4.79
N LEU A 96 -13.47 -5.59 3.71
CA LEU A 96 -13.23 -4.51 2.77
C LEU A 96 -13.27 -3.11 3.39
N ALA A 97 -14.16 -2.90 4.38
CA ALA A 97 -14.24 -1.63 5.10
C ALA A 97 -12.93 -1.37 5.88
N THR A 98 -12.41 -2.41 6.52
CA THR A 98 -11.11 -2.39 7.22
C THR A 98 -9.95 -2.20 6.25
N TYR A 99 -10.01 -2.86 5.09
CA TYR A 99 -8.99 -2.75 4.05
C TYR A 99 -8.88 -1.37 3.44
N LYS A 100 -10.00 -0.65 3.25
CA LYS A 100 -9.94 0.74 2.79
C LYS A 100 -9.16 1.63 3.76
N SER A 101 -9.35 1.43 5.06
CA SER A 101 -8.60 2.13 6.11
C SER A 101 -7.12 1.73 6.08
N ALA A 102 -6.82 0.44 5.96
CA ALA A 102 -5.44 -0.06 5.91
C ALA A 102 -4.67 0.40 4.66
N ILE A 103 -5.32 0.45 3.48
CA ILE A 103 -4.76 1.04 2.26
C ILE A 103 -4.42 2.50 2.53
N THR A 104 -5.37 3.28 3.05
CA THR A 104 -5.17 4.72 3.32
C THR A 104 -4.00 4.94 4.27
N GLU A 105 -3.91 4.13 5.32
CA GLU A 105 -2.81 4.15 6.29
C GLU A 105 -1.46 3.82 5.64
N ALA A 106 -1.38 2.71 4.89
CA ALA A 106 -0.16 2.30 4.20
C ALA A 106 0.31 3.35 3.19
N MET A 107 -0.63 4.00 2.50
CA MET A 107 -0.35 5.08 1.57
C MET A 107 0.21 6.30 2.30
N PHE A 108 -0.46 6.75 3.37
CA PHE A 108 0.00 7.88 4.19
C PHE A 108 1.40 7.65 4.76
N LYS A 109 1.61 6.47 5.37
CA LYS A 109 2.89 6.07 5.96
C LYS A 109 4.00 5.94 4.89
N GLY A 110 3.67 5.49 3.68
CA GLY A 110 4.63 5.32 2.59
C GLY A 110 4.99 6.60 1.84
N THR A 111 4.07 7.58 1.78
CA THR A 111 4.35 8.92 1.22
C THR A 111 5.08 9.84 2.20
N ASN A 112 4.98 9.58 3.50
CA ASN A 112 5.72 10.33 4.52
C ASN A 112 7.20 9.93 4.58
N ARG A 113 8.04 10.55 3.73
CA ARG A 113 9.46 10.79 3.98
C ARG A 113 9.67 12.30 4.17
N ASN A 114 10.20 12.72 5.33
CA ASN A 114 10.62 14.09 5.73
C ASN A 114 9.53 15.14 6.08
N ILE A 115 9.12 15.19 7.35
CA ILE A 115 8.82 16.50 8.00
C ILE A 115 9.93 16.90 9.00
N GLU A 116 10.92 16.04 9.28
CA GLU A 116 12.14 16.41 10.04
C GLU A 116 13.39 16.50 9.13
N SER A 117 13.31 17.27 8.05
CA SER A 117 14.52 17.82 7.40
C SER A 117 14.26 19.23 6.87
N VAL A 118 13.52 20.03 7.65
CA VAL A 118 13.82 21.47 7.69
C VAL A 118 15.03 21.60 8.62
N ASP A 119 16.22 21.43 8.03
CA ASP A 119 17.39 22.09 8.57
C ASP A 119 17.12 23.60 8.49
N THR A 120 16.58 24.17 9.57
CA THR A 120 16.65 25.61 9.80
C THR A 120 18.07 25.99 10.26
N GLY A 121 19.09 25.48 9.57
CA GLY A 121 20.42 26.03 9.52
C GLY A 121 20.36 27.35 8.76
N LYS A 122 19.92 28.40 9.46
CA LYS A 122 19.99 29.78 8.97
C LYS A 122 21.41 30.05 8.47
N ASN A 123 21.54 30.16 7.15
CA ASN A 123 22.65 30.84 6.53
C ASN A 123 22.64 32.30 7.02
N LYS A 124 23.40 32.59 8.08
CA LYS A 124 23.83 33.94 8.43
C LYS A 124 25.35 34.00 8.26
N MET A 125 25.77 34.26 7.03
CA MET A 125 27.09 34.82 6.75
C MET A 125 26.90 36.05 5.85
N GLY A 126 27.30 37.22 6.35
CA GLY A 126 27.39 38.48 5.61
C GLY A 126 26.21 39.42 5.83
N VAL A 127 26.29 40.32 6.82
CA VAL A 127 26.97 41.64 6.74
C VAL A 127 27.35 42.09 8.14
#